data_AF-A0A9E8SFF7-F1
#
_entry.id   AF-A0A9E8SFF7-F1
#
_cell.length_a   1.000
_cell.length_b   1.000
_cell.length_c   1.000
_cell.angle_alpha   90.00
_cell.angle_beta   90.00
_cell.angle_gamma   90.00
#
_symmetry.space_group_name_H-M   'P 1'
#
loop_
_entity.id
_entity.type
_entity.pdbx_description
1 polymer ?
#
loop_
_entity_poly.entity_id
_entity_poly.type
_entity_poly.pdbx_seq_one_letter_code
_entity_poly.pdbx_strand_id
1 'polypeptide(L)' 'MKIESLELEGPRGDEVLVRIVASGICHTDISFCDGWEKTDGPVVLGHEGAGIVD' A
#
# COMPACT_ATOMS: atom_id res chain seq x y z
N MET A 1 2.13 7.16 10.91
CA MET A 1 2.79 6.68 9.67
C MET A 1 4.31 6.77 9.85
N LYS A 2 5.05 5.76 9.39
CA LYS A 2 6.53 5.72 9.40
C LYS A 2 7.01 5.14 8.06
N ILE A 3 8.20 5.54 7.64
CA ILE A 3 8.89 4.95 6.49
C ILE A 3 9.78 3.82 7.01
N GLU A 4 9.57 2.62 6.49
CA GLU A 4 10.27 1.40 6.90
C GLU A 4 10.64 0.58 5.66
N SER A 5 11.78 -0.13 5.72
CA SER A 5 12.20 -1.06 4.67
C SER A 5 11.52 -2.42 4.87
N LEU A 6 10.96 -2.98 3.81
CA LEU A 6 10.30 -4.28 3.79
C LEU A 6 10.82 -5.10 2.61
N GLU A 7 10.72 -6.43 2.74
CA GLU A 7 10.96 -7.36 1.64
C GLU A 7 9.60 -7.79 1.05
N LEU A 8 9.49 -7.76 -0.27
CA LEU A 8 8.30 -8.21 -0.99
C LEU A 8 8.65 -9.48 -1.77
N GLU A 9 7.82 -10.51 -1.64
CA GLU A 9 7.95 -11.70 -2.47
C GLU A 9 7.60 -11.40 -3.94
N GLY A 10 8.15 -12.18 -4.87
CA GLY A 10 7.80 -12.06 -6.29
C GLY A 10 6.34 -12.42 -6.58
N PRO A 11 5.77 -11.93 -7.69
CA PRO A 11 4.38 -12.20 -8.07
C PRO A 11 4.19 -13.70 -8.34
N ARG A 12 3.01 -14.21 -8.01
CA ARG A 12 2.58 -15.60 -8.23
C ARG A 12 1.46 -15.63 -9.26
N GLY A 13 1.26 -16.75 -9.95
CA GLY A 13 0.06 -16.98 -10.76
C GLY A 13 -0.30 -15.83 -11.71
N ASP A 14 -1.45 -15.21 -11.48
CA ASP A 14 -2.03 -14.09 -12.22
C ASP A 14 -1.79 -12.71 -11.56
N GLU A 15 -0.89 -12.62 -10.59
CA GLU A 15 -0.47 -11.37 -9.97
C GLU A 15 0.50 -10.60 -10.87
N VAL A 16 0.53 -9.28 -10.71
CA VAL A 16 1.50 -8.40 -11.38
C VAL A 16 2.33 -7.67 -10.34
N LEU A 17 3.64 -7.59 -10.58
CA LEU A 17 4.51 -6.73 -9.80
C LEU A 17 4.48 -5.34 -10.42
N VAL A 18 4.13 -4.33 -9.61
CA VAL A 18 4.07 -2.94 -10.07
C VAL A 18 5.13 -2.13 -9.34
N ARG A 19 6.06 -1.56 -10.10
CA ARG A 19 6.95 -0.52 -9.59
C ARG A 19 6.19 0.79 -9.51
N ILE A 20 5.74 1.12 -8.31
CA ILE A 20 4.96 2.35 -8.03
C ILE A 20 5.81 3.59 -8.33
N VAL A 21 5.27 4.50 -9.15
CA VAL A 21 5.87 5.81 -9.44
C VAL A 21 5.27 6.88 -8.52
N ALA A 22 3.96 6.81 -8.27
CA ALA A 22 3.25 7.68 -7.33
C ALA A 22 2.01 6.96 -6.75
N SER A 23 1.55 7.41 -5.58
CA SER A 23 0.23 7.08 -5.04
C SER A 23 -0.44 8.35 -4.52
N GLY A 24 -1.73 8.49 -4.77
CA GLY A 24 -2.58 9.49 -4.10
C GLY A 24 -2.73 9.21 -2.61
N ILE A 25 -3.20 10.24 -1.89
CA ILE A 25 -3.65 10.15 -0.50
C ILE A 25 -5.12 10.49 -0.48
N CYS A 26 -5.93 9.56 0.02
CA CYS A 26 -7.36 9.73 0.17
C CYS A 26 -7.74 9.80 1.66
N HIS A 27 -8.92 10.34 1.94
CA HIS A 27 -9.46 10.40 3.29
C HIS A 27 -9.54 9.02 3.96
N THR A 28 -9.79 7.95 3.18
CA THR A 28 -9.82 6.59 3.71
C THR A 28 -8.45 6.15 4.25
N ASP A 29 -7.33 6.56 3.65
CA ASP A 29 -6.00 6.23 4.21
C ASP A 29 -5.81 6.88 5.60
N ILE A 30 -6.34 8.09 5.77
CA ILE A 30 -6.29 8.84 7.03
C ILE A 30 -7.20 8.18 8.08
N SER A 31 -8.38 7.68 7.71
CA SER A 31 -9.28 7.02 8.67
C SER A 31 -8.68 5.75 9.27
N PHE A 32 -7.83 5.03 8.53
CA PHE A 32 -7.02 3.93 9.09
C PHE A 32 -5.92 4.44 10.03
N CYS A 33 -5.24 5.54 9.68
CA CYS A 33 -4.21 6.13 10.54
C CYS A 33 -4.76 6.63 11.88
N ASP A 34 -5.97 7.21 11.86
CA ASP A 34 -6.65 7.76 13.04
C ASP A 34 -7.43 6.70 13.83
N GLY A 35 -7.39 5.43 13.38
CA GLY A 35 -8.03 4.30 14.06
C GLY A 35 -9.55 4.29 14.00
N TRP A 36 -10.14 5.01 13.04
CA TRP A 36 -11.59 4.99 12.79
C TRP A 36 -12.00 3.67 12.13
N GLU A 37 -11.10 3.13 11.30
CA GLU A 37 -11.21 1.79 10.72
C GLU A 37 -10.40 0.78 11.53
N LYS A 38 -10.86 -0.47 11.58
CA LYS A 38 -10.15 -1.56 12.25
C LYS A 38 -9.15 -2.23 11.30
N THR A 39 -7.97 -2.51 11.82
CA THR A 39 -6.93 -3.32 11.17
C THR A 39 -6.32 -4.27 12.19
N ASP A 40 -6.04 -5.50 11.78
CA ASP A 40 -5.37 -6.49 12.61
C ASP A 40 -3.85 -6.28 12.54
N GLY A 41 -3.37 -5.20 13.17
CA GLY A 41 -1.95 -4.86 13.27
C GLY A 41 -1.46 -3.82 12.24
N PRO A 42 -0.13 -3.69 12.06
CA PRO A 42 0.47 -2.77 11.11
C PRO A 42 0.02 -3.09 9.68
N VAL A 43 -0.23 -2.03 8.88
CA VAL A 43 -0.71 -2.17 7.50
C VAL A 43 -0.02 -1.15 6.60
N VAL A 44 0.25 -1.55 5.36
CA VAL A 44 0.70 -0.65 4.27
C VAL A 44 -0.56 -0.08 3.61
N LEU A 45 -0.74 1.23 3.68
CA LEU A 45 -1.89 1.95 3.12
C LEU A 45 -1.56 2.49 1.72
N GLY A 46 -2.54 3.17 1.09
CA GLY A 46 -2.45 3.69 -0.27
C GLY A 46 -3.22 2.79 -1.24
N HIS A 47 -4.30 3.34 -1.80
CA HIS A 47 -5.18 2.65 -2.75
C HIS A 47 -5.35 3.39 -4.08
N GLU A 48 -4.48 4.39 -4.32
CA GLU A 48 -4.54 5.27 -5.50
C GLU A 48 -3.18 5.28 -6.25
N GLY A 49 -2.60 4.09 -6.43
CA GLY A 49 -1.28 3.90 -7.02
C GLY A 49 -1.25 3.96 -8.56
N ALA A 50 -0.18 4.55 -9.11
CA ALA A 50 0.17 4.50 -10.52
C ALA A 50 1.65 4.12 -10.70
N GLY A 51 1.92 3.21 -11.62
CA GLY A 51 3.26 2.65 -11.80
C GLY A 51 3.43 1.90 -13.11
N ILE A 52 4.55 1.18 -13.21
CA ILE A 52 4.95 0.39 -14.38
C ILE A 52 4.95 -1.07 -13.97
N VAL A 53 4.37 -1.95 -14.79
CA VAL A 53 4.45 -3.40 -14.59
C VAL A 53 5.88 -3.87 -14.87
N ASP A 54 6.43 -4.66 -13.95
CA ASP A 54 7.76 -5.29 -14.04
C ASP A 54 7.62 -6.82 -14.22
#